data_AF-A0A812YCA0-F1
#
_entry.id   AF-A0A812YCA0-F1
#
_cell.length_a   1.000
_cell.length_b   1.000
_cell.length_c   1.000
_cell.angle_alpha   90.00
_cell.angle_beta   90.00
_cell.angle_gamma   90.00
#
_symmetry.space_group_name_H-M   'P 1'
#
loop_
_entity.id
_entity.type
_entity.pdbx_description
1 polymer ?
#
loop_
_entity_poly.entity_id
_entity_poly.type
_entity_poly.pdbx_seq_one_letter_code
_entity_poly.pdbx_strand_id
1 'polypeptide(L)'
;NMFLINSGQAWDAARKYVLFGMLKDKQGEVVGTNSPQYDTLGIGEQIGGPLEDLTGPALNNFIKFVAVVGFVTSDLYDEFPDNTWILGIGQVFLNFGLVSFFKFGLAEAVRRFEAFLRRRREAIEYEEGVAMLREIERHEKRLAQKLEGAKKEDAELQLV
;
A
#
# COMPACT_ATOMS: atom_id res chain seq x y z
N ASN A 1 8.52 -20.42 2.12
CA ASN A 1 8.02 -19.07 1.76
C ASN A 1 9.02 -17.98 2.17
N MET A 2 9.38 -17.89 3.46
CA MET A 2 10.26 -16.85 4.01
C MET A 2 11.62 -16.68 3.26
N PHE A 3 12.25 -17.77 2.82
CA PHE A 3 13.54 -17.70 2.13
C PHE A 3 13.49 -16.93 0.80
N LEU A 4 12.44 -17.11 -0.01
CA LEU A 4 12.36 -16.50 -1.35
C LEU A 4 12.14 -14.98 -1.24
N ILE A 5 11.22 -14.59 -0.35
CA ILE A 5 10.91 -13.18 -0.08
C ILE A 5 12.12 -12.47 0.51
N ASN A 6 12.74 -13.03 1.56
CA ASN A 6 13.85 -12.38 2.23
C ASN A 6 15.09 -12.28 1.34
N SER A 7 15.35 -13.28 0.49
CA SER A 7 16.49 -13.26 -0.43
C SER A 7 16.28 -12.21 -1.53
N GLY A 8 15.08 -12.11 -2.11
CA GLY A 8 14.75 -11.07 -3.10
C GLY A 8 14.93 -9.66 -2.54
N GLN A 9 14.33 -9.41 -1.37
CA GLN A 9 14.45 -8.12 -0.67
C GLN A 9 15.89 -7.78 -0.27
N ALA A 10 16.69 -8.78 0.12
CA ALA A 10 18.09 -8.55 0.45
C ALA A 10 18.90 -8.09 -0.76
N TRP A 11 18.65 -8.65 -1.95
CA TRP A 11 19.32 -8.22 -3.18
C TRP A 11 18.91 -6.81 -3.63
N ASP A 12 17.62 -6.47 -3.56
CA ASP A 12 17.13 -5.11 -3.84
C ASP A 12 17.70 -4.09 -2.83
N ALA A 13 17.67 -4.41 -1.54
CA ALA A 13 18.23 -3.57 -0.49
C ALA A 13 19.74 -3.36 -0.65
N ALA A 14 20.50 -4.42 -0.99
CA ALA A 14 21.94 -4.33 -1.23
C ALA A 14 22.25 -3.42 -2.43
N ARG A 15 21.45 -3.49 -3.50
CA ARG A 15 21.63 -2.60 -4.65
C ARG A 15 21.32 -1.15 -4.31
N LYS A 16 20.24 -0.89 -3.58
CA LYS A 16 19.89 0.45 -3.06
C LYS A 16 20.96 1.00 -2.12
N TYR A 17 21.59 0.15 -1.32
CA TYR A 17 22.69 0.54 -0.43
C TYR A 17 23.89 1.10 -1.22
N VAL A 18 24.24 0.49 -2.35
CA VAL A 18 25.27 1.01 -3.26
C VAL A 18 24.77 2.27 -4.00
N LEU A 19 23.52 2.29 -4.46
CA LEU A 19 22.91 3.43 -5.14
C LEU A 19 22.92 4.71 -4.29
N PHE A 20 22.66 4.59 -2.99
CA PHE A 20 22.69 5.72 -2.04
C PHE A 20 24.10 6.07 -1.56
N GLY A 21 25.15 5.46 -2.14
CA GLY A 21 26.54 5.77 -1.82
C GLY A 21 26.98 5.33 -0.42
N MET A 22 26.28 4.35 0.18
CA MET A 22 26.60 3.88 1.53
C MET A 22 27.75 2.85 1.53
N LEU A 23 28.09 2.29 0.37
CA LEU A 23 29.23 1.38 0.21
C LEU A 23 30.51 2.17 -0.12
N LYS A 24 31.58 1.91 0.66
CA LYS A 24 32.91 2.49 0.45
C LYS A 24 33.92 1.40 0.13
N ASP A 25 34.89 1.71 -0.72
CA ASP A 25 36.00 0.81 -1.02
C ASP A 25 37.08 0.82 0.09
N LYS A 26 38.19 0.12 -0.14
CA LYS A 26 39.30 0.04 0.82
C LYS A 26 40.05 1.38 0.98
N GLN A 27 39.85 2.29 0.05
CA GLN A 27 40.47 3.61 -0.02
C GLN A 27 39.56 4.69 0.60
N GLY A 28 38.30 4.33 0.91
CA GLY A 28 37.31 5.22 1.50
C GLY A 28 36.42 5.93 0.47
N GLU A 29 36.61 5.66 -0.82
CA GLU A 29 35.83 6.25 -1.90
C GLU A 29 34.47 5.57 -2.03
N VAL A 30 33.45 6.35 -2.38
CA VAL A 30 32.08 5.84 -2.54
C VAL A 30 31.97 5.00 -3.80
N VAL A 31 31.49 3.77 -3.64
CA VAL A 31 31.21 2.87 -4.75
C VAL A 31 29.92 3.32 -5.44
N GLY A 32 30.05 3.91 -6.61
CA GLY A 32 28.93 4.43 -7.40
C GLY A 32 28.29 3.42 -8.35
N THR A 33 27.32 3.91 -9.14
CA THR A 33 26.54 3.11 -10.10
C THR A 33 27.34 2.57 -11.28
N ASN A 34 28.53 3.12 -11.56
CA ASN A 34 29.40 2.66 -12.65
C ASN A 34 30.40 1.57 -12.20
N SER A 35 30.17 1.00 -11.02
CA SER A 35 31.07 0.01 -10.43
C SER A 35 30.64 -1.41 -10.80
N PRO A 36 31.58 -2.36 -10.94
CA PRO A 36 31.23 -3.76 -11.22
C PRO A 36 30.40 -4.39 -10.10
N GLN A 37 30.49 -3.87 -8.87
CA GLN A 37 29.66 -4.29 -7.74
C GLN A 37 28.19 -3.91 -7.96
N TYR A 38 27.92 -2.70 -8.45
CA TYR A 38 26.56 -2.26 -8.76
C TYR A 38 25.93 -3.09 -9.89
N ASP A 39 26.70 -3.39 -10.94
CA ASP A 39 26.23 -4.22 -12.05
C ASP A 39 25.92 -5.66 -11.60
N THR A 40 26.78 -6.25 -10.76
CA THR A 40 26.56 -7.60 -10.22
C THR A 40 25.31 -7.67 -9.34
N LEU A 41 25.06 -6.63 -8.53
CA LEU A 41 23.83 -6.51 -7.75
C LEU A 41 22.60 -6.32 -8.64
N GLY A 42 22.74 -5.68 -9.82
CA GLY A 42 21.69 -5.60 -10.83
C GLY A 42 21.25 -6.97 -11.35
N ILE A 43 22.19 -7.91 -11.53
CA ILE A 43 21.87 -9.31 -11.87
C ILE A 43 21.11 -9.98 -10.71
N GLY A 44 21.52 -9.72 -9.46
CA GLY A 44 20.84 -10.22 -8.26
C GLY A 44 19.39 -9.74 -8.15
N GLU A 45 19.13 -8.45 -8.43
CA GLU A 45 17.77 -7.88 -8.47
C GLU A 45 16.91 -8.52 -9.57
N GLN A 46 17.49 -8.78 -10.76
CA GLN A 46 16.75 -9.47 -11.85
C GLN A 46 16.36 -10.90 -11.48
N ILE A 47 17.21 -11.62 -10.74
CA ILE A 47 16.91 -12.96 -10.25
C ILE A 47 15.95 -12.90 -9.05
N GLY A 48 16.10 -11.91 -8.17
CA GLY A 48 15.35 -11.74 -6.94
C GLY A 48 13.93 -11.20 -7.13
N GLY A 49 13.69 -10.37 -8.15
CA GLY A 49 12.37 -9.77 -8.42
C GLY A 49 11.24 -10.80 -8.55
N PRO A 50 11.38 -11.85 -9.39
CA PRO A 50 10.39 -12.94 -9.45
C PRO A 50 10.21 -13.71 -8.14
N LEU A 51 11.24 -13.74 -7.28
CA LEU A 51 11.18 -14.44 -6.00
C LEU A 51 10.37 -13.66 -4.96
N GLU A 52 10.55 -12.35 -4.94
CA GLU A 52 9.81 -11.43 -4.07
C GLU A 52 8.36 -11.25 -4.53
N ASP A 53 8.15 -10.91 -5.80
CA ASP A 53 6.85 -10.42 -6.28
C ASP A 53 5.90 -11.53 -6.71
N LEU A 54 6.43 -12.68 -7.16
CA LEU A 54 5.63 -13.74 -7.76
C LEU A 54 5.55 -14.98 -6.87
N THR A 55 6.68 -15.62 -6.60
CA THR A 55 6.69 -16.97 -6.00
C THR A 55 6.46 -16.96 -4.49
N GLY A 56 6.95 -15.96 -3.76
CA GLY A 56 6.70 -15.82 -2.33
C GLY A 56 5.20 -15.71 -1.97
N PRO A 57 4.48 -14.69 -2.50
CA PRO A 57 3.05 -14.54 -2.26
C PRO A 57 2.23 -15.73 -2.78
N ALA A 58 2.59 -16.28 -3.95
CA ALA A 58 1.83 -17.37 -4.58
C ALA A 58 1.89 -18.68 -3.77
N LEU A 59 3.05 -19.02 -3.18
CA LEU A 59 3.23 -20.30 -2.51
C LEU A 59 2.34 -20.47 -1.26
N ASN A 60 2.05 -19.37 -0.55
CA ASN A 60 1.16 -19.42 0.61
C ASN A 60 -0.28 -19.78 0.23
N ASN A 61 -0.78 -19.16 -0.84
CA ASN A 61 -2.13 -19.44 -1.33
C ASN A 61 -2.21 -20.81 -2.00
N PHE A 62 -1.14 -21.25 -2.67
CA PHE A 62 -1.06 -22.58 -3.25
C PHE A 62 -1.21 -23.69 -2.20
N ILE A 63 -0.48 -23.63 -1.08
CA ILE A 63 -0.58 -24.65 -0.01
C ILE A 63 -2.01 -24.73 0.54
N LYS A 64 -2.64 -23.58 0.77
CA LYS A 64 -4.03 -23.52 1.26
C LYS A 64 -5.00 -24.13 0.24
N PHE A 65 -4.80 -23.85 -1.04
CA PHE A 65 -5.63 -24.41 -2.10
C PHE A 65 -5.49 -25.94 -2.17
N VAL A 66 -4.26 -26.46 -2.19
CA VAL A 66 -4.01 -27.92 -2.20
C VAL A 66 -4.62 -28.59 -0.96
N ALA A 67 -4.51 -27.97 0.21
CA ALA A 67 -5.11 -28.50 1.45
C ALA A 67 -6.64 -28.56 1.37
N VAL A 68 -7.30 -27.52 0.85
CA VAL A 68 -8.76 -27.50 0.68
C VAL A 68 -9.21 -28.51 -0.37
N VAL A 69 -8.51 -28.60 -1.51
CA VAL A 69 -8.82 -29.58 -2.55
C VAL A 69 -8.66 -30.99 -1.99
N GLY A 70 -7.54 -31.30 -1.33
CA GLY A 70 -7.31 -32.61 -0.72
C GLY A 70 -8.37 -32.98 0.31
N PHE A 71 -8.79 -32.03 1.16
CA PHE A 71 -9.88 -32.25 2.12
C PHE A 71 -11.21 -32.55 1.42
N VAL A 72 -11.59 -31.76 0.42
CA VAL A 72 -12.85 -31.95 -0.32
C VAL A 72 -12.85 -33.25 -1.13
N THR A 73 -11.70 -33.68 -1.64
CA THR A 73 -11.56 -34.93 -2.41
C THR A 73 -11.28 -36.16 -1.55
N SER A 74 -11.09 -36.01 -0.24
CA SER A 74 -10.71 -37.12 0.65
C SER A 74 -11.74 -38.26 0.59
N ASP A 75 -13.03 -37.92 0.65
CA ASP A 75 -14.13 -38.88 0.63
C ASP A 75 -14.30 -39.58 -0.74
N LEU A 76 -13.75 -39.02 -1.81
CA LEU A 76 -13.82 -39.61 -3.16
C LEU A 76 -12.92 -40.84 -3.31
N TYR A 77 -11.88 -40.95 -2.46
CA TYR A 77 -10.92 -42.05 -2.49
C TYR A 77 -11.09 -43.04 -1.34
N ASP A 78 -12.19 -42.95 -0.58
CA ASP A 78 -12.46 -43.85 0.54
C ASP A 78 -12.92 -45.24 0.06
N GLU A 79 -12.35 -46.29 0.63
CA GLU A 79 -12.45 -47.68 0.14
C GLU A 79 -13.78 -48.36 0.54
N PHE A 80 -14.55 -47.78 1.48
CA PHE A 80 -15.83 -48.29 1.96
C PHE A 80 -16.94 -47.22 1.87
N PRO A 81 -17.76 -47.20 0.80
CA PRO A 81 -18.83 -46.24 0.63
C PRO A 81 -20.07 -46.71 1.39
N ASP A 82 -20.14 -46.46 2.70
CA ASP A 82 -21.44 -46.32 3.34
C ASP A 82 -22.11 -45.05 2.78
N ASN A 83 -23.45 -44.98 2.73
CA ASN A 83 -24.27 -43.93 2.09
C ASN A 83 -24.13 -42.50 2.68
N THR A 84 -22.91 -42.03 2.85
CA THR A 84 -22.51 -40.78 3.51
C THR A 84 -22.33 -39.63 2.51
N TRP A 85 -22.40 -39.89 1.20
CA TRP A 85 -22.24 -38.89 0.14
C TRP A 85 -23.24 -37.72 0.23
N ILE A 86 -24.44 -37.96 0.77
CA ILE A 86 -25.44 -36.91 1.04
C ILE A 86 -24.95 -35.95 2.13
N LEU A 87 -24.29 -36.46 3.17
CA LEU A 87 -23.68 -35.64 4.21
C LEU A 87 -22.50 -34.84 3.67
N GLY A 88 -21.71 -35.43 2.76
CA GLY A 88 -20.63 -34.73 2.04
C GLY A 88 -21.15 -33.55 1.20
N ILE A 89 -22.20 -33.77 0.40
CA ILE A 89 -22.85 -32.70 -0.38
C ILE A 89 -23.44 -31.63 0.55
N GLY A 90 -24.11 -32.04 1.63
CA GLY A 90 -24.64 -31.12 2.64
C GLY A 90 -23.56 -30.26 3.29
N GLN A 91 -22.41 -30.85 3.61
CA GLN A 91 -21.25 -30.16 4.17
C GLN A 91 -20.65 -29.15 3.18
N VAL A 92 -20.61 -29.47 1.87
CA VAL A 92 -20.15 -28.54 0.84
C VAL A 92 -21.07 -27.32 0.74
N PHE A 93 -22.40 -27.52 0.74
CA PHE A 93 -23.36 -26.40 0.74
C PHE A 93 -23.30 -25.56 2.02
N LEU A 94 -23.15 -26.20 3.18
CA LEU A 94 -22.98 -25.51 4.46
C LEU A 94 -21.71 -24.66 4.45
N ASN A 95 -20.57 -25.24 4.04
CA ASN A 95 -19.30 -24.52 3.93
C ASN A 95 -19.39 -23.36 2.93
N PHE A 96 -20.03 -23.57 1.78
CA PHE A 96 -20.24 -22.51 0.78
C PHE A 96 -21.10 -21.36 1.32
N GLY A 97 -22.18 -21.69 2.04
CA GLY A 97 -23.03 -20.71 2.71
C GLY A 97 -22.27 -19.93 3.78
N LEU A 98 -21.47 -20.62 4.60
CA LEU A 98 -20.67 -20.00 5.65
C LEU A 98 -19.62 -19.04 5.07
N VAL A 99 -18.88 -19.49 4.07
CA VAL A 99 -17.87 -18.66 3.36
C VAL A 99 -18.53 -17.45 2.70
N SER A 100 -19.69 -17.63 2.07
CA SER A 100 -20.43 -16.52 1.44
C SER A 100 -20.92 -15.51 2.47
N PHE A 101 -21.44 -15.98 3.60
CA PHE A 101 -21.86 -15.12 4.71
C PHE A 101 -20.69 -14.32 5.28
N PHE A 102 -19.55 -14.95 5.54
CA PHE A 102 -18.38 -14.25 6.07
C PHE A 102 -17.76 -13.29 5.06
N LYS A 103 -17.64 -13.67 3.78
CA LYS A 103 -17.13 -12.78 2.73
C LYS A 103 -18.03 -11.57 2.55
N PHE A 104 -19.34 -11.77 2.50
CA PHE A 104 -20.31 -10.69 2.36
C PHE A 104 -20.34 -9.80 3.60
N GLY A 105 -20.34 -10.39 4.80
CA GLY A 105 -20.31 -9.67 6.07
C GLY A 105 -19.02 -8.84 6.23
N LEU A 106 -17.87 -9.41 5.88
CA LEU A 106 -16.59 -8.69 5.90
C LEU A 106 -16.56 -7.56 4.87
N ALA A 107 -17.01 -7.81 3.64
CA ALA A 107 -17.08 -6.80 2.59
C ALA A 107 -18.01 -5.64 3.00
N GLU A 108 -19.15 -5.94 3.61
CA GLU A 108 -20.08 -4.93 4.11
C GLU A 108 -19.49 -4.13 5.28
N ALA A 109 -18.82 -4.79 6.22
CA ALA A 109 -18.13 -4.11 7.32
C ALA A 109 -17.01 -3.18 6.82
N VAL A 110 -16.19 -3.65 5.87
CA VAL A 110 -15.12 -2.85 5.26
C VAL A 110 -15.68 -1.67 4.49
N ARG A 111 -16.74 -1.84 3.67
CA ARG A 111 -17.38 -0.72 2.97
C ARG A 111 -17.92 0.34 3.92
N ARG A 112 -18.53 -0.08 5.02
CA ARG A 112 -19.01 0.85 6.07
C ARG A 112 -17.85 1.61 6.71
N PHE A 113 -16.75 0.92 6.98
CA PHE A 113 -15.55 1.54 7.54
C PHE A 113 -14.89 2.52 6.58
N GLU A 114 -14.77 2.17 5.29
CA GLU A 114 -14.29 3.08 4.25
C GLU A 114 -15.17 4.31 4.09
N ALA A 115 -16.50 4.13 4.09
CA ALA A 115 -17.44 5.25 4.05
C ALA A 115 -17.30 6.17 5.27
N PHE A 116 -17.05 5.60 6.45
CA PHE A 116 -16.78 6.36 7.66
C PHE A 116 -15.48 7.17 7.56
N LEU A 117 -14.39 6.56 7.10
CA LEU A 117 -13.10 7.24 6.93
C LEU A 117 -13.16 8.33 5.85
N ARG A 118 -13.88 8.09 4.75
CA ARG A 118 -14.07 9.08 3.69
C ARG A 118 -14.77 10.34 4.21
N ARG A 119 -15.85 10.18 4.98
CA ARG A 119 -16.55 11.33 5.61
C ARG A 119 -15.64 12.12 6.55
N ARG A 120 -14.76 11.44 7.29
CA ARG A 120 -13.78 12.11 8.17
C ARG A 120 -12.76 12.92 7.38
N ARG A 121 -12.30 12.40 6.24
CA ARG A 121 -11.35 13.10 5.36
C ARG A 121 -11.97 14.34 4.72
N GLU A 122 -13.19 14.22 4.20
CA GLU A 122 -13.93 15.34 3.58
C GLU A 122 -14.21 16.47 4.59
N ALA A 123 -14.48 16.15 5.87
CA ALA A 123 -14.67 17.14 6.91
C ALA A 123 -13.37 17.93 7.22
N ILE A 124 -12.22 17.24 7.25
CA ILE A 124 -10.91 17.88 7.48
C ILE A 124 -10.56 18.77 6.28
N GLU A 125 -10.71 18.28 5.05
CA GLU A 125 -10.44 19.07 3.83
C GLU A 125 -11.35 20.31 3.74
N TYR A 126 -12.61 20.20 4.17
CA TYR A 126 -13.51 21.35 4.24
C TYR A 126 -13.08 22.38 5.29
N GLU A 127 -12.66 21.94 6.48
CA GLU A 127 -12.15 22.83 7.52
C GLU A 127 -10.87 23.56 7.09
N GLU A 128 -9.93 22.83 6.47
CA GLU A 128 -8.69 23.41 5.93
C GLU A 128 -8.97 24.41 4.80
N GLY A 129 -9.87 24.05 3.87
CA GLY A 129 -10.27 24.95 2.79
C GLY A 129 -10.93 26.24 3.27
N VAL A 130 -11.81 26.16 4.27
CA VAL A 130 -12.44 27.33 4.87
C VAL A 130 -11.43 28.19 5.65
N ALA A 131 -10.48 27.57 6.35
CA ALA A 131 -9.41 28.30 7.04
C ALA A 131 -8.53 29.10 6.06
N MET A 132 -8.17 28.48 4.93
CA MET A 132 -7.40 29.13 3.86
C MET A 132 -8.14 30.33 3.27
N LEU A 133 -9.44 30.20 2.97
CA LEU A 133 -10.26 31.30 2.44
C LEU A 133 -10.31 32.50 3.41
N ARG A 134 -10.48 32.25 4.71
CA ARG A 134 -10.45 33.31 5.73
C ARG A 134 -9.09 33.99 5.85
N GLU A 135 -8.00 33.29 5.56
CA GLU A 135 -6.67 33.88 5.54
C GLU A 135 -6.45 34.78 4.32
N ILE A 136 -6.91 34.34 3.14
CA ILE A 136 -6.89 35.14 1.91
C ILE A 136 -7.69 36.43 2.09
N GLU A 137 -8.92 36.36 2.61
CA GLU A 137 -9.76 37.54 2.83
C GLU A 137 -9.13 38.54 3.81
N ARG A 138 -8.44 38.05 4.86
CA ARG A 138 -7.69 38.90 5.79
C ARG A 138 -6.49 39.58 5.12
N HIS A 139 -5.81 38.86 4.23
CA HIS A 139 -4.69 39.42 3.47
C HIS A 139 -5.16 40.52 2.51
N GLU A 140 -6.28 40.31 1.80
CA GLU A 140 -6.88 41.31 0.92
C GLU A 140 -7.28 42.58 1.68
N LYS A 141 -7.92 42.46 2.85
CA LYS A 141 -8.30 43.62 3.67
C LYS A 141 -7.08 44.43 4.13
N ARG A 142 -5.98 43.77 4.49
CA ARG A 142 -4.72 44.44 4.86
C ARG A 142 -4.12 45.19 3.67
N LEU A 143 -4.16 44.63 2.47
CA LEU A 143 -3.69 45.29 1.25
C LEU A 143 -4.56 46.51 0.91
N ALA A 144 -5.89 46.39 1.02
CA ALA A 144 -6.82 47.49 0.81
C ALA A 144 -6.54 48.65 1.79
N GLN A 145 -6.34 48.36 3.08
CA GLN A 145 -5.97 49.38 4.07
C GLN A 145 -4.63 50.05 3.78
N LYS A 146 -3.62 49.30 3.34
CA LYS A 146 -2.32 49.87 2.94
C LYS A 146 -2.45 50.77 1.71
N LEU A 147 -3.27 50.39 0.73
CA LEU A 147 -3.54 51.21 -0.46
C LEU A 147 -4.31 52.49 -0.12
N GLU A 148 -5.29 52.43 0.78
CA GLU A 148 -6.00 53.63 1.26
C GLU A 148 -5.11 54.55 2.09
N GLY A 149 -4.22 53.98 2.92
CA GLY A 149 -3.20 54.73 3.67
C GLY A 149 -2.24 55.46 2.73
N ALA A 150 -1.66 54.75 1.75
CA ALA A 150 -0.76 55.34 0.76
C ALA A 150 -1.43 56.45 -0.07
N LYS A 151 -2.71 56.27 -0.46
CA LYS A 151 -3.47 57.32 -1.16
C LYS A 151 -3.67 58.58 -0.32
N LYS A 152 -3.85 58.45 0.99
CA LYS A 152 -3.99 59.60 1.90
C LYS A 152 -2.65 60.31 2.08
N GLU A 153 -1.56 59.56 2.21
CA GLU A 153 -0.20 60.09 2.35
C GLU A 153 0.26 60.84 1.08
N ASP A 154 -0.02 60.28 -0.09
CA ASP A 154 0.22 60.95 -1.38
C ASP A 154 -0.63 62.22 -1.55
N ALA A 155 -1.87 62.23 -1.04
CA ALA A 155 -2.74 63.41 -1.09
C ALA A 155 -2.27 64.53 -0.14
N GLU A 156 -1.73 64.19 1.03
CA GLU A 156 -1.13 65.18 1.95
C GLU A 156 0.17 65.77 1.40
N LEU A 157 1.02 64.97 0.72
CA LEU A 157 2.24 65.45 0.06
C LEU A 157 1.97 66.39 -1.13
N GLN A 158 0.79 66.33 -1.75
CA GLN A 158 0.39 67.26 -2.82
C GLN A 158 -0.20 68.59 -2.29
N LEU A 159 -0.47 68.69 -0.98
CA LEU A 159 -1.07 69.88 -0.34
C LEU A 159 -0.05 70.74 0.45
N VAL A 160 1.22 70.34 0.50
CA VAL A 160 2.36 71.09 1.08
C VAL A 160 3.23 71.64 -0.04
#